data_AF-A0A445BQF3-F1
#
_entry.id   AF-A0A445BQF3-F1
#
_cell.length_a   1.000
_cell.length_b   1.000
_cell.length_c   1.000
_cell.angle_alpha   90.00
_cell.angle_beta   90.00
_cell.angle_gamma   90.00
#
_symmetry.space_group_name_H-M   'P 1'
#
loop_
_entity.id
_entity.type
_entity.pdbx_description
1 polymer ?
#
loop_
_entity_poly.entity_id
_entity_poly.type
_entity_poly.pdbx_seq_one_letter_code
_entity_poly.pdbx_strand_id
1 'polypeptide(L)'
;MRDCNTIHKEIVIKIKRRSLHLRKYRIGTIQELKAAGIGVRKDSHNNSVYPSFKDGMLQLPELIVDGSTPHIFFNLVAYEMCPDFHNNFEISSFLVFMSSLIDQPEDVKELRMADIIINELASDKEVADLFNKMDSILVPETPLFAHIRDQIHSHFESKRGRITMLSWMGEASNTFFCSPWTIIALLAATLGLVLTFIQTWFAVHPKAS
;
A
#
# COMPACT_ATOMS: atom_id res chain seq x y z
N MET A 1 39.38 11.92 20.01
CA MET A 1 38.23 11.39 20.76
C MET A 1 36.99 12.17 20.36
N ARG A 2 35.91 11.52 19.91
CA ARG A 2 34.63 12.20 19.65
C ARG A 2 33.93 12.46 21.00
N ASP A 3 33.46 13.69 21.22
CA ASP A 3 32.73 14.06 22.44
C ASP A 3 31.37 13.35 22.52
N CYS A 4 30.93 13.03 23.74
CA CYS A 4 29.70 12.30 24.05
C CYS A 4 28.46 12.96 23.45
N ASN A 5 28.43 14.30 23.41
CA ASN A 5 27.35 15.05 22.76
C ASN A 5 27.28 14.84 21.25
N THR A 6 28.43 14.67 20.59
CA THR A 6 28.52 14.40 19.15
C THR A 6 28.06 12.98 18.84
N ILE A 7 28.44 12.01 19.67
CA ILE A 7 28.00 10.62 19.56
C ILE A 7 26.48 10.51 19.78
N HIS A 8 25.94 11.19 20.80
CA HIS A 8 24.50 11.22 21.07
C HIS A 8 23.72 11.82 19.89
N LYS A 9 24.20 12.93 19.31
CA LYS A 9 23.56 13.54 18.13
C LYS A 9 23.61 12.62 16.91
N GLU A 10 24.73 11.96 16.65
CA GLU A 10 24.85 10.98 15.55
C GLU A 10 23.89 9.79 15.75
N ILE A 11 23.78 9.25 16.97
CA ILE A 11 22.86 8.16 17.30
C ILE A 11 21.41 8.60 17.08
N VAL A 12 21.01 9.76 17.60
CA VAL A 12 19.65 10.30 17.43
C VAL A 12 19.33 10.56 15.95
N ILE A 13 20.27 11.13 15.19
CA ILE A 13 20.09 11.35 13.75
C ILE A 13 19.95 10.02 13.00
N LYS A 14 20.75 9.01 13.36
CA LYS A 14 20.69 7.66 12.77
C LYS A 14 19.35 6.99 13.11
N ILE A 15 18.87 7.09 14.34
CA ILE A 15 17.56 6.59 14.78
C ILE A 15 16.42 7.32 14.06
N LYS A 16 16.48 8.65 13.96
CA LYS A 16 15.45 9.45 13.27
C LYS A 16 15.41 9.14 11.78
N ARG A 17 16.57 9.05 11.12
CA ARG A 17 16.71 8.64 9.72
C ARG A 17 16.20 7.21 9.51
N ARG A 18 16.47 6.29 10.45
CA ARG A 18 15.90 4.92 10.46
C ARG A 18 14.37 4.92 10.57
N SER A 19 13.79 5.69 11.49
CA SER A 19 12.32 5.78 11.65
C SER A 19 11.63 6.38 10.42
N LEU A 20 12.28 7.34 9.75
CA LEU A 20 11.80 7.96 8.52
C LEU A 20 11.94 7.03 7.32
N HIS A 21 13.03 6.24 7.27
CA HIS A 21 13.20 5.18 6.29
C HIS A 21 12.09 4.14 6.48
N LEU A 22 11.95 3.54 7.66
CA LEU A 22 10.92 2.53 7.97
C LEU A 22 9.49 3.01 7.67
N ARG A 23 9.14 4.28 7.96
CA ARG A 23 7.84 4.85 7.55
C ARG A 23 7.63 4.92 6.04
N LYS A 24 8.69 5.07 5.24
CA LYS A 24 8.63 5.02 3.77
C LYS A 24 8.39 3.59 3.25
N TYR A 25 8.70 2.56 4.03
CA TYR A 25 8.48 1.14 3.73
C TYR A 25 7.32 0.54 4.56
N ARG A 26 6.29 1.32 4.93
CA ARG A 26 5.05 0.75 5.45
C ARG A 26 4.04 0.63 4.31
N ILE A 27 3.64 -0.60 3.99
CA ILE A 27 2.51 -0.87 3.09
C ILE A 27 1.19 -0.54 3.78
N GLY A 28 1.14 -0.81 5.09
CA GLY A 28 -0.05 -0.71 5.91
C GLY A 28 -0.38 -2.07 6.52
N THR A 29 -1.05 -2.06 7.67
CA THR A 29 -1.43 -3.29 8.37
C THR A 29 -2.51 -4.06 7.60
N ILE A 30 -2.73 -5.33 7.93
CA ILE A 30 -3.80 -6.13 7.30
C ILE A 30 -5.16 -5.45 7.44
N GLN A 31 -5.43 -4.84 8.60
CA GLN A 31 -6.64 -4.06 8.80
C GLN A 31 -6.72 -2.86 7.85
N GLU A 32 -5.64 -2.08 7.70
CA GLU A 32 -5.61 -0.93 6.80
C GLU A 32 -5.79 -1.34 5.33
N LEU A 33 -5.14 -2.43 4.92
CA LEU A 33 -5.30 -3.01 3.59
C LEU A 33 -6.76 -3.43 3.33
N LYS A 34 -7.37 -4.16 4.27
CA LYS A 34 -8.78 -4.57 4.15
C LYS A 34 -9.74 -3.38 4.15
N ALA A 35 -9.48 -2.35 4.97
CA ALA A 35 -10.27 -1.12 5.00
C ALA A 35 -10.21 -0.36 3.66
N ALA A 36 -9.08 -0.44 2.96
CA ALA A 36 -8.93 0.05 1.60
C ALA A 36 -9.54 -0.88 0.54
N GLY A 37 -10.12 -2.00 0.96
CA GLY A 37 -10.67 -3.05 0.13
C GLY A 37 -9.63 -3.72 -0.75
N ILE A 38 -8.43 -3.93 -0.19
CA ILE A 38 -7.47 -4.92 -0.67
C ILE A 38 -7.78 -6.23 0.05
N GLY A 39 -8.06 -7.28 -0.71
CA GLY A 39 -8.26 -8.61 -0.15
C GLY A 39 -6.91 -9.28 0.13
N VAL A 40 -6.90 -10.17 1.11
CA VAL A 40 -5.70 -10.95 1.47
C VAL A 40 -6.08 -12.42 1.44
N ARG A 41 -5.27 -13.25 0.76
CA ARG A 41 -5.48 -14.71 0.65
C ARG A 41 -4.17 -15.48 0.62
N LYS A 42 -4.22 -16.75 0.99
CA LYS A 42 -3.12 -17.69 0.77
C LYS A 42 -2.87 -17.95 -0.71
N ASP A 43 -1.61 -18.17 -1.09
CA ASP A 43 -1.24 -18.66 -2.41
C ASP A 43 -1.81 -20.07 -2.63
N SER A 44 -2.69 -20.22 -3.61
CA SER A 44 -3.50 -21.44 -3.80
C SER A 44 -2.68 -22.64 -4.25
N HIS A 45 -1.53 -22.43 -4.89
CA HIS A 45 -0.71 -23.52 -5.41
C HIS A 45 0.44 -23.91 -4.46
N ASN A 46 0.64 -23.14 -3.38
CA ASN A 46 1.80 -23.28 -2.47
C ASN A 46 3.16 -23.37 -3.20
N ASN A 47 3.22 -22.82 -4.41
CA ASN A 47 4.38 -22.92 -5.29
C ASN A 47 5.27 -21.68 -5.16
N SER A 48 4.74 -20.58 -4.61
CA SER A 48 5.49 -19.35 -4.42
C SER A 48 6.00 -19.23 -2.99
N VAL A 49 7.32 -19.02 -2.86
CA VAL A 49 7.98 -18.68 -1.59
C VAL A 49 7.71 -17.21 -1.21
N TYR A 50 7.31 -16.38 -2.18
CA TYR A 50 7.19 -14.93 -2.03
C TYR A 50 5.77 -14.42 -2.30
N PRO A 51 5.40 -13.28 -1.71
CA PRO A 51 4.09 -12.69 -1.92
C PRO A 51 3.93 -12.18 -3.36
N SER A 52 2.67 -12.02 -3.78
CA SER A 52 2.33 -11.36 -5.03
C SER A 52 1.07 -10.53 -4.88
N PHE A 53 0.95 -9.48 -5.67
CA PHE A 53 -0.24 -8.62 -5.67
C PHE A 53 -0.80 -8.50 -7.07
N LYS A 54 -2.11 -8.75 -7.20
CA LYS A 54 -2.80 -8.66 -8.48
C LYS A 54 -4.26 -8.31 -8.27
N ASP A 55 -4.77 -7.34 -9.03
CA ASP A 55 -6.19 -6.97 -9.08
C ASP A 55 -6.81 -6.68 -7.70
N GLY A 56 -6.06 -6.00 -6.81
CA GLY A 56 -6.53 -5.69 -5.45
C GLY A 56 -6.48 -6.86 -4.48
N MET A 57 -5.86 -7.98 -4.85
CA MET A 57 -5.66 -9.15 -4.01
C MET A 57 -4.18 -9.35 -3.70
N LEU A 58 -3.84 -9.32 -2.40
CA LEU A 58 -2.54 -9.70 -1.89
C LEU A 58 -2.54 -11.21 -1.61
N GLN A 59 -1.66 -11.94 -2.30
CA GLN A 59 -1.43 -13.36 -2.09
C GLN A 59 -0.16 -13.55 -1.26
N LEU A 60 -0.28 -14.29 -0.17
CA LEU A 60 0.83 -14.57 0.76
C LEU A 60 1.13 -16.07 0.79
N PRO A 61 2.40 -16.46 0.96
CA PRO A 61 2.76 -17.84 1.24
C PRO A 61 2.24 -18.26 2.63
N GLU A 62 2.02 -19.56 2.82
CA GLU A 62 1.73 -20.11 4.15
C GLU A 62 2.99 -20.04 5.04
N LEU A 63 2.79 -19.66 6.30
CA LEU A 63 3.85 -19.57 7.30
C LEU A 63 3.42 -20.25 8.60
N ILE A 64 4.22 -21.22 9.04
CA ILE A 64 4.10 -21.81 10.39
C ILE A 64 4.91 -20.95 11.34
N VAL A 65 4.27 -20.44 12.40
CA VAL A 65 4.89 -19.57 13.39
C VAL A 65 4.90 -20.27 14.74
N ASP A 66 6.11 -20.52 15.23
CA ASP A 66 6.41 -21.21 16.48
C ASP A 66 7.53 -20.47 17.25
N GLY A 67 7.99 -21.06 18.35
CA GLY A 67 9.09 -20.50 19.15
C GLY A 67 10.45 -20.48 18.43
N SER A 68 10.64 -21.28 17.37
CA SER A 68 11.88 -21.36 16.61
C SER A 68 11.98 -20.31 15.49
N THR A 69 10.83 -19.84 15.02
CA THR A 69 10.67 -18.89 13.91
C THR A 69 11.60 -17.67 13.97
N PRO A 70 11.77 -16.96 15.12
CA PRO A 70 12.66 -15.81 15.19
C PRO A 70 14.12 -16.19 14.97
N HIS A 71 14.54 -17.33 15.53
CA HIS A 71 15.90 -17.81 15.39
C HIS A 71 16.22 -18.18 13.95
N ILE A 72 15.26 -18.81 13.26
CA ILE A 72 15.38 -19.13 11.83
C ILE A 72 15.53 -17.85 11.02
N PHE A 73 14.63 -16.88 11.18
CA PHE A 73 14.71 -15.61 10.43
C PHE A 73 16.01 -14.85 10.71
N PHE A 74 16.41 -14.70 11.98
CA PHE A 74 17.66 -14.00 12.30
C PHE A 74 18.89 -14.71 11.74
N ASN A 75 18.92 -16.04 11.76
CA ASN A 75 20.03 -16.80 11.19
C ASN A 75 20.08 -16.66 9.66
N LEU A 76 18.92 -16.70 8.98
CA LEU A 76 18.85 -16.50 7.53
C LEU A 76 19.24 -15.09 7.13
N VAL A 77 18.76 -14.07 7.86
CA VAL A 77 19.17 -12.67 7.64
C VAL A 77 20.66 -12.50 7.89
N ALA A 78 21.22 -13.08 8.96
CA ALA A 78 22.66 -13.04 9.22
C ALA A 78 23.47 -13.69 8.09
N TYR A 79 22.95 -14.78 7.52
CA TYR A 79 23.54 -15.44 6.35
C TYR A 79 23.49 -14.55 5.10
N GLU A 80 22.36 -13.88 4.82
CA GLU A 80 22.25 -12.89 3.73
C GLU A 80 23.19 -11.69 3.90
N MET A 81 23.48 -11.29 5.13
CA MET A 81 24.35 -10.15 5.43
C MET A 81 25.85 -10.49 5.35
N CYS A 82 26.20 -11.74 5.05
CA CYS A 82 27.60 -12.15 4.87
C CYS A 82 28.19 -11.51 3.59
N PRO A 83 29.34 -10.81 3.67
CA PRO A 83 29.91 -10.09 2.53
C PRO A 83 30.32 -10.99 1.36
N ASP A 84 30.62 -12.26 1.63
CA ASP A 84 31.04 -13.24 0.63
C ASP A 84 29.85 -13.97 -0.03
N PHE A 85 28.63 -13.72 0.44
CA PHE A 85 27.42 -14.37 -0.07
C PHE A 85 26.68 -13.44 -1.03
N HIS A 86 26.82 -13.70 -2.34
CA HIS A 86 26.08 -12.97 -3.36
C HIS A 86 24.59 -13.35 -3.33
N ASN A 87 23.75 -12.43 -2.84
CA ASN A 87 22.32 -12.60 -2.76
C ASN A 87 21.60 -11.25 -2.96
N ASN A 88 20.28 -11.32 -3.10
CA ASN A 88 19.43 -10.15 -3.33
C ASN A 88 18.68 -9.67 -2.07
N PHE A 89 18.96 -10.20 -0.88
CA PHE A 89 18.28 -9.89 0.39
C PHE A 89 16.78 -10.22 0.39
N GLU A 90 16.40 -11.35 -0.23
CA GLU A 90 15.01 -11.75 -0.40
C GLU A 90 14.35 -12.14 0.91
N ILE A 91 15.06 -12.86 1.79
CA ILE A 91 14.54 -13.26 3.11
C ILE A 91 14.36 -12.03 3.99
N SER A 92 15.35 -11.15 4.01
CA SER A 92 15.27 -9.91 4.76
C SER A 92 14.13 -9.01 4.28
N SER A 93 13.95 -8.89 2.97
CA SER A 93 12.84 -8.09 2.41
C SER A 93 11.49 -8.73 2.68
N PHE A 94 11.39 -10.07 2.65
CA PHE A 94 10.20 -10.80 3.05
C PHE A 94 9.84 -10.54 4.52
N LEU A 95 10.84 -10.59 5.41
CA LEU A 95 10.64 -10.31 6.83
C LEU A 95 10.12 -8.89 7.06
N VAL A 96 10.76 -7.89 6.44
CA VAL A 96 10.32 -6.48 6.52
C VAL A 96 8.92 -6.31 5.93
N PHE A 97 8.60 -7.02 4.85
CA PHE A 97 7.27 -7.02 4.25
C PHE A 97 6.23 -7.57 5.24
N MET A 98 6.46 -8.75 5.82
CA MET A 98 5.55 -9.38 6.79
C MET A 98 5.38 -8.54 8.06
N SER A 99 6.48 -8.02 8.63
CA SER A 99 6.43 -7.10 9.77
C SER A 99 5.64 -5.82 9.47
N SER A 100 5.62 -5.35 8.21
CA SER A 100 4.82 -4.18 7.83
C SER A 100 3.31 -4.44 7.75
N LEU A 101 2.90 -5.72 7.62
CA LEU A 101 1.50 -6.15 7.59
C LEU A 101 0.94 -6.43 8.98
N ILE A 102 1.78 -6.81 9.93
CA ILE A 102 1.39 -7.29 11.27
C ILE A 102 1.82 -6.26 12.30
N ASP A 103 0.87 -5.53 12.87
CA ASP A 103 1.12 -4.57 13.96
C ASP A 103 0.41 -5.02 15.24
N GLN A 104 -0.83 -5.52 15.11
CA GLN A 104 -1.71 -5.91 16.23
C GLN A 104 -2.14 -7.38 16.15
N PRO A 105 -2.60 -7.99 17.26
CA PRO A 105 -3.10 -9.37 17.28
C PRO A 105 -4.25 -9.62 16.29
N GLU A 106 -5.04 -8.59 16.00
CA GLU A 106 -6.12 -8.66 15.04
C GLU A 106 -5.61 -8.89 13.60
N ASP A 107 -4.46 -8.32 13.22
CA ASP A 107 -3.85 -8.57 11.91
C ASP A 107 -3.47 -10.05 11.78
N VAL A 108 -2.90 -10.63 12.84
CA VAL A 108 -2.56 -12.06 12.90
C VAL A 108 -3.81 -12.92 12.82
N LYS A 109 -4.87 -12.55 13.54
CA LYS A 109 -6.15 -13.27 13.49
C LYS A 109 -6.69 -13.33 12.06
N GLU A 110 -6.66 -12.21 11.34
CA GLU A 110 -7.11 -12.15 9.95
C GLU A 110 -6.25 -13.01 9.01
N LEU A 111 -4.92 -13.05 9.23
CA LEU A 111 -4.01 -13.91 8.48
C LEU A 111 -4.22 -15.40 8.77
N ARG A 112 -4.49 -15.77 10.03
CA ARG A 112 -4.85 -17.13 10.42
C ARG A 112 -6.18 -17.56 9.81
N MET A 113 -7.19 -16.69 9.82
CA MET A 113 -8.49 -16.99 9.20
C MET A 113 -8.39 -17.17 7.68
N ALA A 114 -7.34 -16.64 7.06
CA ALA A 114 -7.05 -16.83 5.64
C ALA A 114 -6.10 -18.02 5.36
N ASP A 115 -5.80 -18.84 6.38
CA ASP A 115 -4.84 -19.96 6.35
C ASP A 115 -3.42 -19.56 5.93
N ILE A 116 -3.05 -18.29 6.13
CA ILE A 116 -1.72 -17.76 5.79
C ILE A 116 -0.75 -17.98 6.95
N ILE A 117 -1.21 -17.78 8.19
CA ILE A 117 -0.43 -18.05 9.39
C ILE A 117 -1.01 -19.25 10.12
N ILE A 118 -0.19 -20.27 10.30
CA ILE A 118 -0.44 -21.38 11.22
C ILE A 118 0.24 -21.02 12.54
N ASN A 119 -0.55 -20.64 13.54
CA ASN A 119 -0.05 -20.20 14.84
C ASN A 119 0.15 -21.41 15.77
N GLU A 120 1.40 -21.74 16.09
CA GLU A 120 1.80 -22.75 17.09
C GLU A 120 2.29 -22.13 18.41
N LEU A 121 2.12 -20.81 18.58
CA LEU A 121 2.35 -20.10 19.84
C LEU A 121 1.07 -20.07 20.70
N ALA A 122 1.18 -19.53 21.92
CA ALA A 122 0.06 -19.56 22.87
C ALA A 122 -1.05 -18.55 22.52
N SER A 123 -0.76 -17.51 21.73
CA SER A 123 -1.76 -16.52 21.31
C SER A 123 -1.38 -15.76 20.04
N ASP A 124 -2.36 -15.13 19.41
CA ASP A 124 -2.14 -14.23 18.25
C ASP A 124 -1.30 -13.00 18.65
N LYS A 125 -1.37 -12.60 19.92
CA LYS A 125 -0.55 -11.53 20.46
C LYS A 125 0.94 -11.89 20.48
N GLU A 126 1.28 -13.13 20.83
CA GLU A 126 2.68 -13.56 20.83
C GLU A 126 3.28 -13.53 19.42
N VAL A 127 2.49 -13.89 18.40
CA VAL A 127 2.89 -13.78 16.99
C VAL A 127 3.10 -12.32 16.60
N ALA A 128 2.18 -11.42 16.94
CA ALA A 128 2.32 -9.99 16.63
C ALA A 128 3.56 -9.39 17.31
N ASP A 129 3.76 -9.67 18.61
CA ASP A 129 4.93 -9.23 19.37
C ASP A 129 6.23 -9.78 18.79
N LEU A 130 6.21 -11.00 18.25
CA LEU A 130 7.34 -11.65 17.59
C LEU A 130 7.75 -10.90 16.31
N PHE A 131 6.80 -10.59 15.41
CA PHE A 131 7.08 -9.81 14.19
C PHE A 131 7.49 -8.36 14.49
N ASN A 132 6.87 -7.74 15.49
CA ASN A 132 7.21 -6.39 15.94
C ASN A 132 8.64 -6.31 16.50
N LYS A 133 9.13 -7.37 17.18
CA LYS A 133 10.53 -7.44 17.63
C LYS A 133 11.51 -7.59 16.45
N MET A 134 11.11 -8.32 15.42
CA MET A 134 11.92 -8.54 14.21
C MET A 134 11.96 -7.32 13.27
N ASP A 135 11.03 -6.36 13.40
CA ASP A 135 11.00 -5.10 12.63
C ASP A 135 12.25 -4.20 12.85
N SER A 136 13.09 -4.52 13.83
CA SER A 136 14.34 -3.82 14.11
C SER A 136 15.44 -4.02 13.04
N ILE A 137 15.27 -4.96 12.10
CA ILE A 137 16.24 -5.25 11.05
C ILE A 137 16.04 -4.29 9.87
N LEU A 138 17.06 -3.49 9.56
CA LEU A 138 17.07 -2.61 8.38
C LEU A 138 17.93 -3.23 7.28
N VAL A 139 17.29 -3.76 6.23
CA VAL A 139 17.96 -4.32 5.06
C VAL A 139 17.50 -3.60 3.79
N PRO A 140 18.37 -3.41 2.78
CA PRO A 140 17.94 -2.97 1.45
C PRO A 140 16.79 -3.82 0.92
N GLU A 141 15.75 -3.13 0.42
CA GLU A 141 14.59 -3.78 -0.19
C GLU A 141 14.93 -4.31 -1.59
N THR A 142 14.49 -5.53 -1.90
CA THR A 142 14.66 -6.10 -3.24
C THR A 142 13.70 -5.46 -4.26
N PRO A 143 14.05 -5.46 -5.57
CA PRO A 143 13.15 -4.98 -6.62
C PRO A 143 11.77 -5.64 -6.63
N LEU A 144 11.67 -6.92 -6.22
CA LEU A 144 10.41 -7.65 -6.16
C LEU A 144 9.46 -7.04 -5.13
N PHE A 145 9.95 -6.82 -3.91
CA PHE A 145 9.13 -6.25 -2.84
C PHE A 145 8.80 -4.78 -3.10
N ALA A 146 9.75 -4.01 -3.63
CA ALA A 146 9.50 -2.64 -4.08
C ALA A 146 8.38 -2.58 -5.13
N HIS A 147 8.38 -3.50 -6.10
CA HIS A 147 7.34 -3.56 -7.12
C HIS A 147 5.96 -3.87 -6.52
N ILE A 148 5.87 -4.84 -5.60
CA ILE A 148 4.62 -5.18 -4.92
C ILE A 148 4.10 -3.98 -4.12
N ARG A 149 4.99 -3.26 -3.42
CA ARG A 149 4.64 -2.03 -2.70
C ARG A 149 4.07 -0.98 -3.62
N ASP A 150 4.73 -0.73 -4.74
CA ASP A 150 4.30 0.25 -5.73
C ASP A 150 2.92 -0.12 -6.32
N GLN A 151 2.68 -1.41 -6.59
CA GLN A 151 1.37 -1.87 -7.05
C GLN A 151 0.27 -1.66 -6.00
N ILE A 152 0.55 -1.98 -4.74
CA ILE A 152 -0.39 -1.75 -3.63
C ILE A 152 -0.67 -0.25 -3.50
N HIS A 153 0.37 0.59 -3.47
CA HIS A 153 0.25 2.04 -3.37
C HIS A 153 -0.53 2.65 -4.54
N SER A 154 -0.24 2.22 -5.77
CA SER A 154 -0.97 2.63 -6.96
C SER A 154 -2.45 2.22 -6.88
N HIS A 155 -2.74 1.04 -6.35
CA HIS A 155 -4.12 0.60 -6.13
C HIS A 155 -4.85 1.47 -5.10
N PHE A 156 -4.17 1.85 -4.00
CA PHE A 156 -4.71 2.81 -3.03
C PHE A 156 -5.07 4.16 -3.67
N GLU A 157 -4.14 4.76 -4.39
CA GLU A 157 -4.32 6.07 -5.03
C GLU A 157 -5.40 6.02 -6.12
N SER A 158 -5.38 4.98 -6.95
CA SER A 158 -6.41 4.76 -7.99
C SER A 158 -7.80 4.63 -7.37
N LYS A 159 -7.95 3.82 -6.31
CA LYS A 159 -9.25 3.60 -5.66
C LYS A 159 -9.74 4.84 -4.92
N ARG A 160 -8.84 5.58 -4.26
CA ARG A 160 -9.14 6.89 -3.64
C ARG A 160 -9.56 7.91 -4.69
N GLY A 161 -8.84 7.98 -5.81
CA GLY A 161 -9.20 8.80 -6.97
C GLY A 161 -10.57 8.42 -7.54
N ARG A 162 -10.87 7.12 -7.65
CA ARG A 162 -12.15 6.62 -8.15
C ARG A 162 -13.31 6.91 -7.20
N ILE A 163 -13.15 6.70 -5.89
CA ILE A 163 -14.15 7.03 -4.87
C ILE A 163 -14.42 8.53 -4.85
N THR A 164 -13.36 9.34 -4.93
CA THR A 164 -13.48 10.80 -5.04
C THR A 164 -14.26 11.15 -6.31
N MET A 165 -13.89 10.62 -7.47
CA MET A 165 -14.60 10.86 -8.74
C MET A 165 -16.08 10.44 -8.67
N LEU A 166 -16.39 9.27 -8.11
CA LEU A 166 -17.76 8.78 -7.92
C LEU A 166 -18.57 9.70 -6.98
N SER A 167 -17.96 10.20 -5.90
CA SER A 167 -18.58 11.17 -4.99
C SER A 167 -18.90 12.49 -5.69
N TRP A 168 -17.94 13.02 -6.46
CA TRP A 168 -18.13 14.24 -7.25
C TRP A 168 -19.18 14.05 -8.34
N MET A 169 -19.22 12.90 -9.01
CA MET A 169 -20.27 12.57 -9.99
C MET A 169 -21.65 12.42 -9.32
N GLY A 170 -21.70 11.89 -8.10
CA GLY A 170 -22.92 11.80 -7.29
C GLY A 170 -23.46 13.16 -6.90
N GLU A 171 -22.61 14.04 -6.36
CA GLU A 171 -22.97 15.43 -6.02
C GLU A 171 -23.38 16.24 -7.24
N ALA A 172 -22.64 16.11 -8.35
CA ALA A 172 -22.99 16.71 -9.62
C ALA A 172 -24.34 16.19 -10.12
N SER A 173 -24.58 14.88 -10.13
CA SER A 173 -25.84 14.32 -10.59
C SER A 173 -27.03 14.82 -9.76
N ASN A 174 -26.88 14.86 -8.43
CA ASN A 174 -27.93 15.33 -7.52
C ASN A 174 -28.23 16.83 -7.70
N THR A 175 -27.22 17.66 -8.00
CA THR A 175 -27.41 19.11 -8.22
C THR A 175 -27.86 19.46 -9.64
N PHE A 176 -27.39 18.74 -10.66
CA PHE A 176 -27.74 18.96 -12.06
C PHE A 176 -29.12 18.38 -12.43
N PHE A 177 -29.53 17.24 -11.85
CA PHE A 177 -30.75 16.53 -12.28
C PHE A 177 -31.94 16.58 -11.30
N CYS A 178 -31.79 17.04 -10.04
CA CYS A 178 -32.94 17.09 -9.12
C CYS A 178 -33.85 18.31 -9.28
N SER A 179 -33.36 19.41 -9.90
CA SER A 179 -34.16 20.61 -10.10
C SER A 179 -34.54 20.77 -11.58
N PRO A 180 -35.85 20.68 -11.92
CA PRO A 180 -36.33 20.92 -13.28
C PRO A 180 -35.86 22.26 -13.86
N TRP A 181 -35.69 23.26 -13.00
CA TRP A 181 -35.24 24.61 -13.37
C TRP A 181 -33.79 24.68 -13.83
N THR A 182 -32.90 23.89 -13.22
CA THR A 182 -31.48 23.87 -13.59
C THR A 182 -31.29 23.24 -14.97
N ILE A 183 -32.09 22.23 -15.31
CA ILE A 183 -32.09 21.59 -16.63
C ILE A 183 -32.52 22.59 -17.72
N ILE A 184 -33.58 23.38 -17.47
CA ILE A 184 -34.06 24.40 -18.41
C ILE A 184 -32.99 25.49 -18.60
N ALA A 185 -32.37 25.96 -17.53
CA ALA A 185 -31.31 26.97 -17.59
C ALA A 185 -30.09 26.48 -18.38
N LEU A 186 -29.69 25.21 -18.21
CA LEU A 186 -28.60 24.59 -18.95
C LEU A 186 -28.91 24.48 -20.45
N LEU A 187 -30.13 24.06 -20.80
CA LEU A 187 -30.60 23.99 -22.19
C LEU A 187 -30.64 25.37 -22.85
N ALA A 188 -31.14 26.37 -22.13
CA ALA A 188 -31.16 27.75 -22.62
C ALA A 188 -29.74 28.29 -22.84
N ALA A 189 -28.81 28.04 -21.92
CA ALA A 189 -27.42 28.46 -22.02
C ALA A 189 -26.68 27.78 -23.19
N THR A 190 -26.88 26.46 -23.38
CA THR A 190 -26.30 25.72 -24.50
C THR A 190 -26.87 26.18 -25.84
N LEU A 191 -28.19 26.37 -25.95
CA LEU A 191 -28.81 26.94 -27.15
C LEU A 191 -28.26 28.34 -27.44
N GLY A 192 -28.15 29.18 -26.40
CA GLY A 192 -27.54 30.50 -26.49
C GLY A 192 -26.12 30.42 -27.07
N LEU A 193 -25.27 29.56 -26.52
CA LEU A 193 -23.87 29.40 -26.94
C LEU A 193 -23.74 28.90 -28.39
N VAL A 194 -24.61 27.97 -28.80
CA VAL A 194 -24.68 27.50 -30.21
C VAL A 194 -25.10 28.64 -31.13
N LEU A 195 -26.10 29.43 -30.74
CA LEU A 195 -26.53 30.62 -31.48
C LEU A 195 -25.40 31.64 -31.62
N THR A 196 -24.66 31.92 -30.54
CA THR A 196 -23.52 32.84 -30.59
C THR A 196 -22.45 32.31 -31.52
N PHE A 197 -22.15 31.01 -31.48
CA PHE A 197 -21.17 30.39 -32.35
C PHE A 197 -21.55 30.52 -33.83
N ILE A 198 -22.82 30.27 -34.16
CA ILE A 198 -23.36 30.44 -35.50
C ILE A 198 -23.29 31.91 -35.95
N GLN A 199 -23.67 32.86 -35.07
CA GLN A 199 -23.57 34.28 -35.36
C GLN A 199 -22.13 34.72 -35.61
N THR A 200 -21.17 34.30 -34.78
CA THR A 200 -19.75 34.59 -34.96
C THR A 200 -19.22 33.97 -36.25
N TRP A 201 -19.63 32.75 -36.58
CA TRP A 201 -19.25 32.09 -37.83
C TRP A 201 -19.70 32.87 -39.07
N PHE A 202 -20.97 33.29 -39.10
CA PHE A 202 -21.51 34.10 -40.20
C PHE A 202 -20.93 35.51 -40.24
N ALA A 203 -20.56 36.09 -39.10
CA ALA A 203 -19.90 37.39 -39.03
C ALA A 203 -18.45 37.36 -39.56
N VAL A 204 -17.74 36.25 -39.35
CA VAL A 204 -16.36 36.07 -39.85
C VAL A 204 -16.32 35.64 -41.31
N HIS A 205 -17.32 34.90 -41.78
CA HIS A 205 -17.49 34.52 -43.20
C HIS A 205 -18.74 35.17 -43.82
N PRO A 206 -18.77 36.50 -44.01
CA PRO A 206 -19.85 37.13 -44.76
C PRO A 206 -19.80 36.62 -46.20
N LYS A 207 -20.96 36.20 -46.74
CA LYS A 207 -21.06 35.87 -48.17
C LYS A 207 -20.72 37.14 -48.97
N ALA A 208 -19.65 37.07 -49.77
CA ALA A 208 -19.34 38.09 -50.76
C ALA A 208 -20.52 38.14 -51.75
N SER A 209 -21.24 39.26 -51.73
CA SER A 209 -22.22 39.62 -52.76
C SER A 209 -21.54 40.44 -53.85
#